data_AF-A0A929CET2-F1
#
_entry.id   AF-A0A929CET2-F1
#
_cell.length_a   1.000
_cell.length_b   1.000
_cell.length_c   1.000
_cell.angle_alpha   90.00
_cell.angle_beta   90.00
_cell.angle_gamma   90.00
#
_symmetry.space_group_name_H-M   'P 1'
#
loop_
_entity.id
_entity.type
_entity.pdbx_description
1 polymer ?
#
loop_
_entity_poly.entity_id
_entity_poly.type
_entity_poly.pdbx_seq_one_letter_code
_entity_poly.pdbx_strand_id
1 'polypeptide(L)' 'MTIYIWQHPDWPNWIYDVTRLAAPLALVRHAQGRLLGRMESLGFTLRDEAWLQTLTQDVV' A
#
# COMPACT_ATOMS: atom_id res chain seq x y z
N MET A 1 7.23 -17.12 -19.46
CA MET A 1 6.03 -17.61 -18.77
C MET A 1 5.90 -16.81 -17.48
N THR A 2 4.81 -16.08 -17.27
CA THR A 2 4.54 -15.35 -16.02
C THR A 2 4.02 -16.35 -14.99
N ILE A 3 4.70 -16.45 -13.85
CA ILE A 3 4.27 -17.27 -12.71
C ILE A 3 3.36 -16.39 -11.86
N TYR A 4 2.13 -16.84 -11.64
CA TYR A 4 1.20 -16.15 -10.76
C TYR A 4 1.61 -16.34 -9.30
N ILE A 5 1.31 -15.35 -8.46
CA ILE A 5 1.65 -15.34 -7.02
C ILE A 5 1.26 -16.65 -6.31
N TRP A 6 0.08 -17.19 -6.60
CA TRP A 6 -0.44 -18.44 -6.02
C TRP A 6 0.27 -19.70 -6.50
N GLN A 7 1.08 -19.62 -7.55
CA GLN A 7 1.87 -20.72 -8.08
C GLN A 7 3.23 -20.83 -7.40
N HIS A 8 3.58 -19.90 -6.52
CA HIS A 8 4.84 -19.93 -5.80
C HIS A 8 4.82 -21.05 -4.73
N PRO A 9 5.88 -21.87 -4.61
CA PRO A 9 5.93 -22.97 -3.63
C PRO A 9 5.74 -22.49 -2.18
N ASP A 10 6.26 -21.30 -1.87
CA ASP A 10 6.16 -20.71 -0.54
C ASP A 10 4.84 -19.97 -0.29
N TRP A 11 3.92 -19.94 -1.26
CA TRP A 11 2.59 -19.37 -1.04
C TRP A 11 1.78 -20.26 -0.08
N PRO A 12 1.07 -19.70 0.93
CA PRO A 12 0.97 -18.30 1.32
C PRO A 12 2.01 -17.87 2.39
N ASN A 13 2.87 -18.79 2.83
CA ASN A 13 3.79 -18.61 3.96
C ASN A 13 5.10 -17.94 3.55
N TRP A 14 5.01 -16.68 3.15
CA TRP A 14 6.19 -15.93 2.74
C TRP A 14 7.07 -15.52 3.91
N ILE A 15 8.38 -15.57 3.67
CA ILE A 15 9.39 -15.05 4.57
C ILE A 15 9.99 -13.80 3.91
N TYR A 16 9.89 -12.66 4.59
CA TYR A 16 10.46 -11.40 4.13
C TYR A 16 11.28 -10.74 5.24
N ASP A 17 12.30 -10.01 4.82
CA ASP A 17 13.16 -9.26 5.73
C ASP A 17 12.48 -7.93 6.10
N VAL A 18 11.84 -7.93 7.28
CA VAL A 18 11.16 -6.75 7.83
C VAL A 18 12.10 -5.55 7.95
N THR A 19 13.39 -5.76 8.24
CA THR A 19 14.33 -4.66 8.41
C THR A 19 14.61 -3.93 7.10
N ARG A 20 14.67 -4.68 5.99
CA ARG A 20 14.79 -4.10 4.63
C ARG A 20 13.53 -3.37 4.19
N LEU A 21 12.36 -3.82 4.64
CA LEU A 21 11.08 -3.21 4.27
C LEU A 21 10.71 -2.01 5.15
N ALA A 22 11.23 -1.91 6.36
CA ALA A 22 10.84 -0.88 7.33
C ALA A 22 11.02 0.55 6.78
N ALA A 23 12.20 0.85 6.22
CA ALA A 23 12.50 2.18 5.68
C ALA A 23 11.61 2.58 4.49
N PRO A 24 11.49 1.77 3.41
CA PRO A 24 10.61 2.12 2.30
C PRO A 24 9.13 2.19 2.71
N LEU A 25 8.65 1.30 3.59
CA LEU A 25 7.27 1.36 4.10
C LEU A 25 7.00 2.63 4.91
N ALA A 26 7.96 3.07 5.73
CA ALA A 26 7.84 4.33 6.48
C ALA A 26 7.75 5.54 5.53
N LEU A 27 8.53 5.55 4.45
CA LEU A 27 8.49 6.61 3.43
C LEU A 27 7.13 6.66 2.73
N VAL A 28 6.61 5.49 2.30
CA VAL A 28 5.29 5.40 1.67
C VAL A 28 4.20 5.87 2.62
N ARG A 29 4.22 5.42 3.89
CA ARG A 29 3.25 5.83 4.89
C ARG A 29 3.28 7.33 5.15
N HIS A 30 4.47 7.94 5.20
CA HIS A 30 4.60 9.39 5.35
C HIS A 30 4.03 10.12 4.12
N ALA A 31 4.30 9.65 2.91
CA ALA A 31 3.78 10.25 1.69
C ALA A 31 2.24 10.16 1.64
N GLN A 32 1.68 9.00 2.01
CA GLN A 32 0.23 8.79 2.13
C GLN A 32 -0.39 9.75 3.16
N GLY A 33 0.16 9.83 4.38
CA GLY A 33 -0.35 10.75 5.41
C GLY A 33 -0.35 12.22 4.96
N ARG A 34 0.67 12.65 4.22
CA ARG A 34 0.72 13.99 3.62
C ARG A 34 -0.33 14.22 2.55
N LEU A 35 -0.62 13.21 1.74
CA LEU A 35 -1.65 13.28 0.71
C LEU A 35 -3.04 13.39 1.33
N LEU A 36 -3.33 12.53 2.31
CA LEU A 36 -4.58 12.52 3.06
C LEU A 36 -4.82 13.87 3.75
N GLY A 37 -3.85 14.38 4.51
CA GLY A 37 -4.00 15.67 5.18
C GLY A 37 -4.22 16.85 4.21
N ARG A 38 -3.68 16.77 2.98
CA ARG A 38 -3.97 17.76 1.93
C ARG A 38 -5.39 17.63 1.40
N MET A 39 -5.85 16.40 1.16
CA MET A 39 -7.21 16.13 0.70
C MET A 39 -8.25 16.60 1.74
N GLU A 40 -8.03 16.29 3.02
CA GLU A 40 -8.86 16.79 4.12
C GLU A 40 -8.91 18.32 4.13
N SER A 41 -7.75 18.99 3.99
CA SER A 41 -7.68 20.47 3.95
C SER A 41 -8.42 21.10 2.77
N LEU A 42 -8.59 20.34 1.68
CA LEU A 42 -9.32 20.75 0.48
C LEU A 42 -10.82 20.39 0.54
N GLY A 43 -11.29 19.79 1.63
CA GLY A 43 -12.71 19.45 1.84
C GLY A 43 -13.17 18.19 1.11
N PHE A 44 -12.25 17.33 0.64
CA PHE A 44 -12.61 16.01 0.12
C PHE A 44 -13.21 15.17 1.24
N THR A 45 -14.41 14.61 1.01
CA THR A 45 -15.05 13.74 2.02
C THR A 45 -14.39 12.37 2.06
N LEU A 46 -14.36 11.75 3.24
CA LEU A 46 -13.80 10.42 3.57
C LEU A 46 -14.10 9.29 2.54
N ARG A 47 -15.12 9.48 1.70
CA ARG A 47 -15.58 8.55 0.66
C ARG A 47 -14.64 8.50 -0.55
N ASP A 48 -14.03 9.63 -0.93
CA ASP A 48 -12.99 9.67 -1.98
C ASP A 48 -11.66 9.08 -1.48
N GLU A 49 -11.44 9.17 -0.17
CA GLU A 49 -10.31 8.61 0.56
C GLU A 49 -10.31 7.07 0.55
N ALA A 50 -11.48 6.46 0.75
CA ALA A 50 -11.67 5.01 0.60
C ALA A 50 -11.43 4.53 -0.84
N TRP A 51 -11.80 5.33 -1.84
CA TRP A 51 -11.59 5.00 -3.25
C TRP A 51 -10.11 5.06 -3.64
N LEU A 52 -9.39 6.07 -3.14
CA LEU A 52 -7.94 6.20 -3.34
C LEU A 52 -7.16 5.11 -2.58
N GLN A 53 -7.56 4.78 -1.35
CA GLN A 53 -7.00 3.65 -0.62
C GLN A 53 -7.18 2.34 -1.39
N THR A 54 -8.37 2.10 -1.93
CA THR A 54 -8.68 0.93 -2.76
C THR A 54 -7.73 0.86 -3.97
N LEU A 55 -7.54 1.97 -4.70
CA LEU A 55 -6.60 2.02 -5.83
C LEU A 55 -5.13 1.77 -5.44
N THR A 56 -4.70 2.20 -4.25
CA THR A 56 -3.35 1.86 -3.74
C THR A 56 -3.23 0.44 -3.20
N GLN A 57 -4.33 -0.18 -2.76
CA GLN A 57 -4.38 -1.57 -2.31
C GLN A 57 -4.51 -2.58 -3.46
N ASP A 58 -5.08 -2.17 -4.60
CA ASP A 58 -5.17 -2.96 -5.84
C ASP A 58 -3.82 -3.14 -6.57
N VAL A 59 -2.72 -2.61 -6.03
CA VAL A 59 -1.35 -2.82 -6.55
C VAL A 59 -0.67 -4.06 -5.91
N VAL A 60 -1.42 -4.90 -5.19
CA VAL A 60 -0.92 -6.16 -4.59
C VAL A 60 -1.30 -7.38 -5.42
#